data_AF-A0A5B0X1E4-F1
#
_entry.id   AF-A0A5B0X1E4-F1
#
_cell.length_a   1.000
_cell.length_b   1.000
_cell.length_c   1.000
_cell.angle_alpha   90.00
_cell.angle_beta   90.00
_cell.angle_gamma   90.00
#
_symmetry.space_group_name_H-M   'P 1'
#
loop_
_entity.id
_entity.type
_entity.pdbx_description
1 polymer ?
#
loop_
_entity_poly.entity_id
_entity_poly.type
_entity_poly.pdbx_seq_one_letter_code
_entity_poly.pdbx_strand_id
1 'polypeptide(L)'
;MNLFTRLFGRPDNGVREMDFIGAQRMVLDYARYLEGASPMPGQVLDASCLPHDKQLLRDALLFCISNSSDPRLEEHLRAGFLMLSAFQHGVGEAGAGINFADLDLDADMLDTAHELEMQQEQSQHWSLIAGRELQQMQEELNELELELAQSMRLSA
;
A
#
# COMPACT_ATOMS: atom_id res chain seq x y z
N MET A 1 8.92 14.88 -14.23
CA MET A 1 9.67 15.08 -12.97
C MET A 1 9.89 13.69 -12.41
N ASN A 2 11.13 13.26 -12.33
CA ASN A 2 11.51 11.84 -12.18
C ASN A 2 11.33 11.34 -10.75
N LEU A 3 11.07 10.05 -10.57
CA LEU A 3 10.87 9.44 -9.25
C LEU A 3 12.13 9.60 -8.38
N PHE A 4 13.32 9.44 -8.99
CA PHE A 4 14.61 9.75 -8.36
C PHE A 4 14.74 11.20 -7.90
N THR A 5 14.17 12.17 -8.62
CA THR A 5 14.18 13.57 -8.16
C THR A 5 13.21 13.84 -7.01
N ARG A 6 12.21 12.99 -6.78
CA ARG A 6 11.37 13.08 -5.57
C ARG A 6 12.04 12.40 -4.37
N LEU A 7 12.68 11.26 -4.59
CA LEU A 7 13.36 10.48 -3.53
C LEU A 7 14.73 11.06 -3.15
N PHE A 8 15.44 11.71 -4.08
CA PHE A 8 16.81 12.19 -3.89
C PHE A 8 17.04 13.65 -4.33
N GLY A 9 16.02 14.34 -4.84
CA GLY A 9 16.17 15.65 -5.47
C GLY A 9 15.68 16.83 -4.63
N ARG A 10 16.65 17.52 -4.03
CA ARG A 10 16.64 18.91 -3.54
C ARG A 10 15.94 19.15 -2.17
N PRO A 11 16.67 19.68 -1.17
CA PRO A 11 16.09 20.01 0.12
C PRO A 11 15.20 21.23 -0.04
N ASP A 12 13.88 21.03 -0.06
CA ASP A 12 12.93 22.10 0.21
C ASP A 12 12.80 22.24 1.72
N ASN A 13 12.91 23.47 2.21
CA ASN A 13 13.09 23.81 3.61
C ASN A 13 11.88 23.35 4.46
N GLY A 14 11.98 22.19 5.10
CA GLY A 14 11.05 21.81 6.18
C GLY A 14 10.75 20.31 6.32
N VAL A 15 11.03 19.49 5.32
CA VAL A 15 10.83 18.04 5.40
C VAL A 15 12.10 17.40 5.95
N ARG A 16 12.00 16.69 7.08
CA ARG A 16 13.11 15.87 7.58
C ARG A 16 13.51 14.92 6.45
N GLU A 17 14.75 15.03 5.98
CA GLU A 17 15.34 14.09 5.03
C GLU A 17 15.15 12.67 5.61
N MET A 18 14.44 11.81 4.87
CA MET A 18 14.16 10.44 5.30
C MET A 18 15.46 9.66 5.25
N ASP A 19 16.09 9.41 6.39
CA ASP A 19 17.27 8.55 6.45
C ASP A 19 16.86 7.07 6.31
N PHE A 20 17.81 6.23 5.88
CA PHE A 20 17.55 4.80 5.63
C PHE A 20 17.10 4.03 6.86
N ILE A 21 17.61 4.37 8.03
CA ILE A 21 17.25 3.70 9.28
C ILE A 21 15.79 4.03 9.65
N GLY A 22 15.39 5.29 9.46
CA GLY A 22 14.03 5.77 9.64
C GLY A 22 13.05 5.08 8.68
N ALA A 23 13.38 5.05 7.39
CA ALA A 23 12.58 4.37 6.39
C ALA A 23 12.40 2.87 6.72
N GLN A 24 13.50 2.18 7.07
CA GLN A 24 13.44 0.77 7.48
C GLN A 24 12.56 0.56 8.71
N ARG A 25 12.65 1.45 9.71
CA ARG A 25 11.83 1.34 10.93
C ARG A 25 10.35 1.50 10.61
N MET A 26 9.99 2.46 9.77
CA MET A 26 8.60 2.66 9.35
C MET A 26 8.05 1.44 8.60
N VAL A 27 8.84 0.88 7.68
CA VAL A 27 8.48 -0.34 6.95
C VAL A 27 8.31 -1.54 7.90
N LEU A 28 9.18 -1.68 8.91
CA LEU A 28 9.06 -2.76 9.90
C LEU A 28 7.83 -2.61 10.79
N ASP A 29 7.50 -1.39 11.21
CA ASP A 29 6.28 -1.13 11.99
C ASP A 29 5.03 -1.48 11.16
N TYR A 30 5.04 -1.13 9.86
CA TYR A 30 3.97 -1.51 8.94
C TYR A 30 3.89 -3.02 8.70
N ALA A 31 5.02 -3.71 8.51
CA ALA A 31 5.04 -5.16 8.37
C ALA A 31 4.42 -5.86 9.59
N ARG A 32 4.78 -5.43 10.81
CA ARG A 32 4.18 -5.93 12.06
C ARG A 32 2.68 -5.63 12.17
N TYR A 33 2.25 -4.47 11.70
CA TYR A 33 0.82 -4.16 11.64
C TYR A 33 0.08 -5.15 10.73
N LEU A 34 0.62 -5.44 9.55
CA LEU A 34 0.01 -6.36 8.59
C LEU A 34 -0.06 -7.80 9.09
N GLU A 35 0.85 -8.25 9.97
CA GLU A 35 0.79 -9.59 10.58
C GLU A 35 -0.52 -9.84 11.34
N GLY A 36 -1.14 -8.78 11.90
CA GLY A 36 -2.39 -8.88 12.66
C GLY A 36 -3.60 -8.20 12.01
N ALA A 37 -3.38 -7.28 11.07
CA ALA A 37 -4.42 -6.40 10.54
C ALA A 37 -4.30 -6.17 9.02
N SER A 38 -3.81 -7.17 8.28
CA SER A 38 -3.81 -7.11 6.82
C SER A 38 -5.23 -7.04 6.28
N PRO A 39 -5.54 -6.12 5.35
CA PRO A 39 -6.83 -6.09 4.69
C PRO A 39 -7.06 -7.38 3.91
N MET A 40 -8.27 -7.92 3.98
CA MET A 40 -8.68 -9.06 3.16
C MET A 40 -8.84 -8.64 1.69
N PRO A 41 -8.71 -9.56 0.72
CA PRO A 41 -8.94 -9.23 -0.69
C PRO A 41 -10.31 -8.59 -0.92
N GLY A 42 -10.32 -7.40 -1.51
CA GLY A 42 -11.54 -6.62 -1.76
C GLY A 42 -12.00 -5.75 -0.58
N GLN A 43 -11.32 -5.84 0.57
CA GLN A 43 -11.54 -4.95 1.71
C GLN A 43 -10.69 -3.69 1.57
N VAL A 44 -11.28 -2.57 1.95
CA VAL A 44 -10.64 -1.26 2.06
C VAL A 44 -10.75 -0.81 3.51
N LEU A 45 -9.62 -0.45 4.13
CA LEU A 45 -9.56 0.01 5.51
C LEU A 45 -9.32 1.52 5.56
N ASP A 46 -9.61 2.16 6.70
CA ASP A 46 -9.30 3.57 6.85
C ASP A 46 -7.79 3.79 7.01
N ALA A 47 -7.20 4.72 6.28
CA ALA A 47 -5.77 5.04 6.40
C ALA A 47 -5.36 5.49 7.82
N SER A 48 -6.29 5.93 8.67
CA SER A 48 -6.01 6.26 10.06
C SER A 48 -5.60 5.07 10.93
N CYS A 49 -5.83 3.84 10.50
CA CYS A 49 -5.39 2.65 11.23
C CYS A 49 -3.91 2.29 11.00
N LEU A 50 -3.26 2.90 9.99
CA LEU A 50 -1.85 2.66 9.71
C LEU A 50 -0.96 3.17 10.86
N PRO A 51 0.18 2.50 11.13
CA PRO A 51 1.10 2.91 12.19
C PRO A 51 1.80 4.25 11.91
N HIS A 52 1.80 4.69 10.65
CA HIS A 52 2.40 5.93 10.17
C HIS A 52 1.53 6.51 9.07
N ASP A 53 1.73 7.79 8.74
CA ASP A 53 1.03 8.42 7.61
C ASP A 53 1.26 7.63 6.31
N LYS A 54 0.18 7.44 5.54
CA LYS A 54 0.20 6.62 4.32
C LYS A 54 1.23 7.10 3.30
N GLN A 55 1.37 8.42 3.11
CA GLN A 55 2.35 8.97 2.16
C GLN A 55 3.77 8.74 2.65
N LEU A 56 4.03 8.91 3.96
CA LEU A 56 5.34 8.62 4.52
C LEU A 56 5.71 7.13 4.40
N LEU A 57 4.76 6.21 4.60
CA LEU A 57 4.97 4.77 4.40
C LEU A 57 5.26 4.44 2.94
N ARG A 58 4.53 5.05 2.03
CA ARG A 58 4.72 4.90 0.59
C ARG A 58 6.14 5.31 0.18
N ASP A 59 6.60 6.47 0.64
CA ASP A 59 7.96 6.97 0.38
C ASP A 59 9.03 6.07 1.01
N ALA A 60 8.82 5.64 2.26
CA ALA A 60 9.73 4.73 2.94
C ALA A 60 9.85 3.37 2.25
N LEU A 61 8.75 2.82 1.73
CA LEU A 61 8.74 1.58 0.95
C LEU A 61 9.49 1.73 -0.36
N LEU A 62 9.24 2.79 -1.14
CA LEU A 62 9.97 3.05 -2.38
C LEU A 62 11.47 3.23 -2.12
N PHE A 63 11.83 3.95 -1.06
CA PHE A 63 13.22 4.12 -0.66
C PHE A 63 13.89 2.79 -0.28
N CYS A 64 13.20 1.93 0.46
CA CYS A 64 13.70 0.60 0.80
C CYS A 64 13.81 -0.31 -0.44
N ILE A 65 12.85 -0.25 -1.37
CA ILE A 65 12.90 -1.00 -2.64
C ILE A 65 14.11 -0.59 -3.46
N SER A 66 14.33 0.72 -3.64
CA SER A 66 15.44 1.24 -4.47
C SER A 66 16.83 0.94 -3.90
N ASN A 67 16.92 0.61 -2.61
CA ASN A 67 18.17 0.32 -1.91
C ASN A 67 18.30 -1.15 -1.49
N SER A 68 17.33 -2.01 -1.81
CA SER A 68 17.40 -3.44 -1.51
C SER A 68 18.30 -4.16 -2.53
N SER A 69 19.19 -5.02 -2.03
CA SER A 69 19.99 -5.93 -2.86
C SER A 69 19.51 -7.39 -2.77
N ASP A 70 18.54 -7.67 -1.90
CA ASP A 70 17.95 -9.01 -1.73
C ASP A 70 16.63 -9.09 -2.53
N PRO A 71 16.57 -9.92 -3.59
CA PRO A 71 15.37 -10.07 -4.41
C PRO A 71 14.14 -10.56 -3.63
N ARG A 72 14.32 -11.38 -2.59
CA ARG A 72 13.19 -11.88 -1.80
C ARG A 72 12.60 -10.78 -0.93
N LEU A 73 13.47 -10.01 -0.27
CA LEU A 73 13.04 -8.85 0.51
C LEU A 73 12.34 -7.83 -0.40
N GLU A 74 12.90 -7.59 -1.59
CA GLU A 74 12.33 -6.67 -2.57
C GLU A 74 10.91 -7.06 -2.98
N GLU A 75 10.65 -8.35 -3.25
CA GLU A 75 9.30 -8.85 -3.56
C GLU A 75 8.30 -8.55 -2.43
N HIS A 76 8.70 -8.78 -1.18
CA HIS A 76 7.87 -8.45 -0.02
C HIS A 76 7.62 -6.94 0.13
N LEU A 77 8.62 -6.11 -0.12
CA LEU A 77 8.48 -4.65 -0.08
C LEU A 77 7.52 -4.15 -1.18
N ARG A 78 7.63 -4.69 -2.39
CA ARG A 78 6.72 -4.36 -3.51
C ARG A 78 5.29 -4.78 -3.18
N ALA A 79 5.09 -5.98 -2.64
CA ALA A 79 3.77 -6.43 -2.22
C ALA A 79 3.17 -5.52 -1.12
N GLY A 80 3.97 -5.16 -0.11
CA GLY A 80 3.56 -4.24 0.95
C GLY A 80 3.23 -2.84 0.44
N PHE A 81 4.01 -2.34 -0.55
CA PHE A 81 3.74 -1.08 -1.23
C PHE A 81 2.39 -1.12 -1.94
N LEU A 82 2.14 -2.11 -2.79
CA LEU A 82 0.85 -2.24 -3.48
C LEU A 82 -0.33 -2.38 -2.51
N MET A 83 -0.12 -3.06 -1.37
CA MET A 83 -1.16 -3.23 -0.36
C MET A 83 -1.58 -1.92 0.32
N LEU A 84 -0.75 -0.86 0.30
CA LEU A 84 -1.17 0.46 0.80
C LEU A 84 -2.38 1.04 0.05
N SER A 85 -2.62 0.62 -1.20
CA SER A 85 -3.81 1.02 -1.97
C SER A 85 -5.12 0.59 -1.31
N ALA A 86 -5.11 -0.43 -0.45
CA ALA A 86 -6.28 -0.85 0.30
C ALA A 86 -6.61 0.06 1.50
N PHE A 87 -5.78 1.05 1.82
CA PHE A 87 -6.02 1.97 2.94
C PHE A 87 -6.44 3.34 2.42
N GLN A 88 -7.67 3.77 2.66
CA GLN A 88 -8.22 5.03 2.12
C GLN A 88 -8.64 5.98 3.23
N HIS A 89 -8.54 7.30 3.02
CA HIS A 89 -8.97 8.26 4.02
C HIS A 89 -10.49 8.42 4.05
N GLY A 90 -11.09 8.36 5.24
CA GLY A 90 -12.52 8.65 5.43
C GLY A 90 -13.44 7.46 5.18
N VAL A 91 -12.89 6.24 5.17
CA VAL A 91 -13.67 4.99 5.10
C VAL A 91 -14.38 4.73 6.43
N GLY A 92 -13.73 5.09 7.55
CA GLY A 92 -14.21 4.82 8.90
C GLY A 92 -13.77 3.46 9.46
N GLU A 93 -14.05 3.26 10.75
CA GLU A 93 -13.53 2.13 11.55
C GLU A 93 -13.98 0.75 11.05
N ALA A 94 -15.20 0.65 10.50
CA ALA A 94 -15.75 -0.60 9.98
C ALA A 94 -15.06 -1.07 8.67
N GLY A 95 -14.30 -0.18 8.00
CA GLY A 95 -13.83 -0.43 6.65
C GLY A 95 -14.96 -0.47 5.62
N ALA A 96 -14.61 -0.78 4.39
CA ALA A 96 -15.53 -1.03 3.29
C ALA A 96 -15.13 -2.32 2.56
N GLY A 97 -16.11 -2.99 1.95
CA GLY A 97 -15.91 -4.24 1.24
C GLY A 97 -16.27 -5.44 2.08
N ILE A 98 -16.15 -6.62 1.48
CA ILE A 98 -16.59 -7.87 2.10
C ILE A 98 -15.52 -8.32 3.09
N ASN A 99 -15.88 -8.43 4.37
CA ASN A 99 -15.06 -9.14 5.33
C ASN A 99 -15.43 -10.63 5.35
N PHE A 100 -14.74 -11.43 4.54
CA PHE A 100 -14.96 -12.87 4.48
C PHE A 100 -14.68 -13.59 5.81
N ALA A 101 -13.94 -12.98 6.74
CA ALA A 101 -13.69 -13.56 8.05
C ALA A 101 -14.92 -13.53 8.97
N ASP A 102 -15.83 -12.59 8.76
CA ASP A 102 -17.04 -12.39 9.57
C ASP A 102 -18.28 -13.04 8.94
N LEU A 103 -18.13 -13.74 7.81
CA LEU A 103 -19.25 -14.33 7.10
C LEU A 103 -19.83 -15.52 7.89
N ASP A 104 -21.10 -15.44 8.24
CA ASP A 104 -21.81 -16.57 8.84
C ASP A 104 -22.16 -17.60 7.74
N LEU A 105 -21.39 -18.68 7.69
CA LEU A 105 -21.60 -19.77 6.73
C LEU A 105 -22.74 -20.71 7.12
N ASP A 106 -23.26 -20.60 8.35
CA ASP A 106 -24.38 -21.39 8.85
C ASP A 106 -25.73 -20.67 8.62
N ALA A 107 -25.71 -19.41 8.16
CA ALA A 107 -26.89 -18.63 7.80
C ALA A 107 -27.57 -19.14 6.51
N ASP A 108 -28.79 -18.68 6.28
CA ASP A 108 -29.49 -18.98 5.03
C ASP A 108 -28.73 -18.38 3.84
N MET A 109 -28.48 -19.21 2.82
CA MET A 109 -27.70 -18.83 1.64
C MET A 109 -28.23 -17.59 0.93
N LEU A 110 -29.56 -17.39 0.92
CA LEU A 110 -30.18 -16.22 0.29
C LEU A 110 -29.93 -14.96 1.11
N ASP A 111 -29.97 -15.05 2.44
CA ASP A 111 -29.70 -13.94 3.33
C ASP A 111 -28.22 -13.52 3.24
N THR A 112 -27.29 -14.48 3.27
CA THR A 112 -25.86 -14.22 3.05
C THR A 112 -25.59 -13.57 1.70
N ALA A 113 -26.25 -14.04 0.62
CA ALA A 113 -26.09 -13.46 -0.70
C ALA A 113 -26.58 -12.01 -0.76
N HIS A 114 -27.69 -11.69 -0.09
CA HIS A 114 -28.22 -10.33 -0.03
C HIS A 114 -27.31 -9.38 0.76
N GLU A 115 -26.77 -9.84 1.89
CA GLU A 115 -25.81 -9.07 2.68
C GLU A 115 -24.54 -8.75 1.88
N LEU A 116 -24.02 -9.74 1.13
CA LEU A 116 -22.86 -9.56 0.24
C LEU A 116 -23.13 -8.52 -0.85
N GLU A 117 -24.32 -8.57 -1.48
CA GLU A 117 -24.70 -7.61 -2.53
C GLU A 117 -24.78 -6.18 -1.95
N MET A 118 -25.41 -6.02 -0.78
CA MET A 118 -25.48 -4.73 -0.09
C MET A 118 -24.10 -4.18 0.29
N GLN A 119 -23.22 -5.03 0.84
CA GLN A 119 -21.84 -4.63 1.19
C GLN A 119 -21.04 -4.26 -0.06
N GLN A 120 -21.23 -5.00 -1.16
CA GLN A 120 -20.59 -4.71 -2.43
C GLN A 120 -21.04 -3.34 -2.94
N GLU A 121 -22.34 -3.06 -2.99
CA GLU A 121 -22.88 -1.76 -3.43
C GLU A 121 -22.34 -0.59 -2.60
N GLN A 122 -22.33 -0.72 -1.28
CA GLN A 122 -21.82 0.31 -0.36
C GLN A 122 -20.31 0.55 -0.52
N SER A 123 -19.56 -0.47 -0.93
CA SER A 123 -18.12 -0.42 -1.09
C SER A 123 -17.64 -0.11 -2.51
N GLN A 124 -18.54 -0.05 -3.50
CA GLN A 124 -18.18 0.23 -4.91
C GLN A 124 -17.34 1.50 -5.05
N HIS A 125 -17.71 2.58 -4.36
CA HIS A 125 -16.98 3.84 -4.40
C HIS A 125 -15.52 3.68 -3.95
N TRP A 126 -15.30 3.02 -2.81
CA TRP A 126 -13.99 2.80 -2.22
C TRP A 126 -13.14 1.82 -3.04
N SER A 127 -13.77 0.76 -3.56
CA SER A 127 -13.12 -0.21 -4.45
C SER A 127 -12.59 0.46 -5.73
N LEU A 128 -13.35 1.39 -6.31
CA LEU A 128 -12.90 2.17 -7.48
C LEU A 128 -11.71 3.08 -7.16
N ILE A 129 -11.71 3.73 -5.99
CA ILE A 129 -10.59 4.58 -5.55
C ILE A 129 -9.34 3.73 -5.30
N ALA A 130 -9.47 2.67 -4.50
CA ALA A 130 -8.37 1.76 -4.19
C ALA A 130 -7.81 1.11 -5.46
N GLY A 131 -8.67 0.68 -6.39
CA GLY A 131 -8.27 0.11 -7.67
C GLY A 131 -7.51 1.09 -8.56
N ARG A 132 -7.93 2.37 -8.62
CA ARG A 132 -7.21 3.40 -9.36
C ARG A 132 -5.84 3.68 -8.74
N GLU A 133 -5.76 3.77 -7.42
CA GLU A 133 -4.49 3.99 -6.74
C GLU A 133 -3.55 2.80 -6.91
N LEU A 134 -4.06 1.56 -6.84
CA LEU A 134 -3.28 0.36 -7.11
C LEU A 134 -2.64 0.39 -8.50
N GLN A 135 -3.39 0.82 -9.53
CA GLN A 135 -2.85 0.98 -10.88
C GLN A 135 -1.74 2.02 -10.94
N GLN A 136 -1.92 3.18 -10.30
CA GLN A 136 -0.89 4.21 -10.23
C GLN A 136 0.38 3.70 -9.53
N MET A 137 0.22 2.96 -8.44
CA MET A 137 1.33 2.36 -7.70
C MET A 137 2.07 1.28 -8.53
N GLN A 138 1.35 0.49 -9.33
CA GLN A 138 1.98 -0.46 -10.26
C GLN A 138 2.80 0.27 -11.33
N GLU A 139 2.28 1.37 -11.89
CA GLU A 139 3.00 2.20 -12.84
C GLU A 139 4.28 2.78 -12.21
N GLU A 140 4.21 3.28 -10.99
CA GLU A 140 5.37 3.82 -10.26
C GLU A 140 6.45 2.78 -9.98
N LEU A 141 6.07 1.54 -9.62
CA LEU A 141 7.04 0.45 -9.48
C LEU A 141 7.72 0.13 -10.81
N ASN A 142 6.95 0.07 -11.90
CA ASN A 142 7.52 -0.19 -13.24
C ASN A 142 8.47 0.94 -13.66
N GLU A 143 8.13 2.20 -13.38
CA GLU A 143 9.01 3.34 -13.64
C GLU A 143 10.32 3.23 -12.84
N LEU A 144 10.23 2.92 -11.54
CA LEU A 144 11.40 2.72 -10.68
C LEU A 144 12.31 1.61 -11.21
N GLU A 145 11.75 0.46 -11.61
CA GLU A 145 12.50 -0.66 -12.18
C GLU A 145 13.24 -0.27 -13.47
N LEU A 146 12.58 0.48 -14.36
CA LEU A 146 13.18 0.97 -15.60
C LEU A 146 14.33 1.93 -15.30
N GLU A 147 14.17 2.83 -14.34
CA GLU A 147 15.20 3.79 -13.95
C GLU A 147 16.41 3.09 -13.30
N LEU A 148 16.19 2.11 -12.40
CA LEU A 148 17.25 1.30 -11.80
C LEU A 148 18.03 0.49 -12.85
N ALA A 149 17.33 -0.10 -13.81
CA ALA A 149 17.96 -0.83 -14.91
C ALA A 149 18.81 0.09 -15.80
N GLN A 150 18.39 1.34 -16.01
CA GLN A 150 19.16 2.35 -16.75
C GLN A 150 20.39 2.82 -15.98
N SER A 151 20.26 3.10 -14.68
CA SER A 151 21.40 3.52 -13.86
C SER A 151 22.50 2.46 -13.79
N MET A 152 22.12 1.18 -13.68
CA MET A 152 23.07 0.06 -13.72
C MET A 152 23.85 -0.02 -15.04
N ARG A 153 23.20 0.27 -16.17
CA ARG A 153 23.86 0.29 -17.49
C ARG A 153 24.83 1.46 -17.66
N LEU A 154 24.58 2.58 -16.99
CA LEU A 154 25.43 3.77 -17.07
C LEU A 154 26.64 3.71 -16.11
N SER A 155 26.57 2.87 -15.07
CA SER A 155 27.65 2.66 -14.11
C SER A 155 28.62 1.51 -14.45
N ALA A 156 28.34 0.75 -15.52
CA ALA A 156 29.14 -0.39 -15.99
C ALA A 156 30.08 0.00 -17.15
#